data_AF-A0A8S4GAI7-F1
#
_entry.id   AF-A0A8S4GAI7-F1
#
_cell.length_a   1.000
_cell.length_b   1.000
_cell.length_c   1.000
_cell.angle_alpha   90.00
_cell.angle_beta   90.00
_cell.angle_gamma   90.00
#
_symmetry.space_group_name_H-M   'P 1'
#
loop_
_entity.id
_entity.type
_entity.pdbx_description
1 polymer ?
#
loop_
_entity_poly.entity_id
_entity_poly.type
_entity_poly.pdbx_seq_one_letter_code
_entity_poly.pdbx_strand_id
1 'polypeptide(L)'
;MWRLLAVSSWLAAAGASPCGYQDTLELGQWRPGLRHLDAVIVERPSDHEAAFTYENTFNGFRIRYVSVHNVAVKTCGALAVVASGGVGSQGLVIRLQAPPYHEIRSVIDVWGDFDGSYSKRKKATR
;
A
#
# COMPACT_ATOMS: atom_id res chain seq x y z
N MET A 1 -28.85 39.70 -31.41
CA MET A 1 -27.50 39.35 -30.90
C MET A 1 -27.63 38.98 -29.42
N TRP A 2 -27.50 37.69 -29.07
CA TRP A 2 -27.30 37.25 -27.69
C TRP A 2 -26.29 36.08 -27.71
N ARG A 3 -25.15 36.25 -27.04
CA ARG A 3 -24.13 35.23 -26.85
C ARG A 3 -24.47 34.44 -25.57
N LEU A 4 -24.75 33.15 -25.71
CA LEU A 4 -24.73 32.21 -24.59
C LEU A 4 -23.32 31.61 -24.52
N LEU A 5 -22.54 32.03 -23.53
CA LEU A 5 -21.31 31.34 -23.15
C LEU A 5 -21.71 30.18 -22.24
N ALA A 6 -21.81 28.98 -22.80
CA ALA A 6 -21.84 27.76 -22.01
C ALA A 6 -20.40 27.46 -21.56
N VAL A 7 -20.09 27.84 -20.33
CA VAL A 7 -18.90 27.34 -19.63
C VAL A 7 -19.21 25.91 -19.24
N SER A 8 -18.79 24.95 -20.06
CA SER A 8 -18.84 23.54 -19.70
C SER A 8 -17.78 23.28 -18.63
N SER A 9 -18.22 23.33 -17.38
CA SER A 9 -17.45 22.98 -16.19
C SER A 9 -16.94 21.55 -16.31
N TRP A 10 -15.63 21.37 -16.17
CA TRP A 10 -14.99 20.07 -16.04
C TRP A 10 -15.41 19.50 -14.67
N LEU A 11 -16.34 18.55 -14.66
CA LEU A 11 -16.45 17.64 -13.51
C LEU A 11 -15.36 16.57 -13.66
N ALA A 12 -14.19 16.84 -13.08
CA ALA A 12 -13.35 15.76 -12.62
C ALA A 12 -14.13 15.06 -11.51
N ALA A 13 -14.72 13.90 -11.84
CA ALA A 13 -15.21 12.98 -10.84
C ALA A 13 -14.00 12.51 -10.02
N ALA A 14 -13.71 13.22 -8.93
CA ALA A 14 -12.91 12.66 -7.86
C ALA A 14 -13.67 11.41 -7.40
N GLY A 15 -13.10 10.24 -7.68
CA GLY A 15 -13.62 8.96 -7.21
C GLY A 15 -13.62 8.98 -5.69
N ALA A 16 -14.73 9.38 -5.11
CA ALA A 16 -14.97 9.20 -3.69
C ALA A 16 -15.05 7.68 -3.46
N SER A 17 -14.12 7.15 -2.67
CA SER A 17 -14.30 5.81 -2.12
C SER A 17 -15.69 5.75 -1.47
N PRO A 18 -16.43 4.64 -1.63
CA PRO A 18 -17.73 4.46 -1.00
C PRO A 18 -17.66 4.52 0.54
N CYS A 19 -16.45 4.46 1.10
CA CYS A 19 -16.10 4.68 2.48
C CYS A 19 -15.60 6.13 2.64
N GLY A 20 -16.23 6.94 3.49
CA GLY A 20 -15.79 8.32 3.79
C GLY A 20 -14.47 8.42 4.58
N TYR A 21 -13.68 7.34 4.65
CA TYR A 21 -12.39 7.25 5.36
C TYR A 21 -11.28 6.86 4.36
N GLN A 22 -10.05 7.31 4.59
CA GLN A 22 -8.91 6.96 3.74
C GLN A 22 -8.59 5.45 3.85
N ASP A 23 -9.12 4.68 2.90
CA ASP A 23 -9.03 3.21 2.79
C ASP A 23 -7.67 2.68 2.29
N THR A 24 -6.71 3.57 2.10
CA THR A 24 -5.47 3.25 1.38
C THR A 24 -4.26 3.79 2.11
N LEU A 25 -3.31 2.91 2.41
CA LEU A 25 -1.99 3.29 2.90
C LEU A 25 -1.03 3.30 1.73
N GLU A 26 -0.63 4.49 1.29
CA GLU A 26 0.42 4.67 0.30
C GLU A 26 1.66 5.26 0.96
N LEU A 27 2.82 4.63 0.72
CA LEU A 27 4.10 5.10 1.22
C LEU A 27 5.11 5.20 0.09
N GLY A 28 5.85 6.31 0.08
CA GLY A 28 6.84 6.58 -0.95
C GLY A 28 6.21 7.12 -2.23
N GLN A 29 6.89 6.91 -3.35
CA GLN A 29 6.41 7.38 -4.65
C GLN A 29 6.55 6.28 -5.68
N TRP A 30 5.43 5.89 -6.30
CA TRP A 30 5.45 4.96 -7.42
C TRP A 30 6.19 5.59 -8.60
N ARG A 31 7.04 4.79 -9.26
CA ARG A 31 7.79 5.22 -10.46
C ARG A 31 7.93 4.07 -11.45
N PRO A 32 7.88 4.36 -12.76
CA PRO A 32 8.23 3.38 -13.78
C PRO A 32 9.69 2.95 -13.59
N GLY A 33 9.94 1.63 -13.55
CA GLY A 33 11.27 1.04 -13.35
C GLY A 33 11.53 0.47 -11.96
N LEU A 34 10.63 0.67 -10.99
CA LEU A 34 10.65 -0.11 -9.75
C LEU A 34 10.35 -1.58 -10.06
N ARG A 35 11.01 -2.48 -9.33
CA ARG A 35 10.74 -3.90 -9.40
C ARG A 35 9.66 -4.26 -8.38
N HIS A 36 8.71 -5.07 -8.83
CA HIS A 36 7.76 -5.70 -7.93
C HIS A 36 8.51 -6.66 -7.01
N LEU A 37 8.37 -6.49 -5.70
CA LEU A 37 9.03 -7.32 -4.70
C LEU A 37 8.09 -8.39 -4.18
N ASP A 38 6.86 -8.01 -3.84
CA ASP A 38 5.85 -8.92 -3.28
C ASP A 38 4.45 -8.32 -3.40
N ALA A 39 3.45 -9.21 -3.47
CA ALA A 39 2.03 -8.86 -3.40
C ALA A 39 1.28 -9.90 -2.59
N VAL A 40 0.47 -9.46 -1.64
CA VAL A 40 -0.33 -10.34 -0.79
C VAL A 40 -1.77 -9.85 -0.73
N ILE A 41 -2.69 -10.78 -0.95
CA ILE A 41 -4.12 -10.57 -0.70
C ILE A 41 -4.43 -11.14 0.68
N VAL A 42 -4.89 -10.27 1.58
CA VAL A 42 -5.32 -10.65 2.93
C VAL A 42 -6.82 -10.65 2.97
N GLU A 43 -7.42 -11.81 3.24
CA GLU A 43 -8.86 -11.96 3.47
C GLU A 43 -9.06 -12.53 4.88
N ARG A 44 -9.76 -11.79 5.74
CA ARG A 44 -10.10 -12.22 7.09
C ARG A 44 -11.59 -11.96 7.35
N PRO A 45 -12.34 -12.98 7.85
CA PRO A 45 -13.75 -12.81 8.17
C PRO A 45 -13.95 -11.82 9.32
N SER A 46 -15.18 -11.32 9.46
CA SER A 46 -15.60 -10.46 10.57
C SER A 46 -15.71 -11.26 11.86
N ASP A 47 -14.67 -11.22 12.68
CA ASP A 47 -14.70 -11.68 14.07
C ASP A 47 -14.56 -10.48 15.04
N HIS A 48 -14.53 -10.75 16.34
CA HIS A 48 -14.47 -9.70 17.36
C HIS A 48 -13.16 -8.90 17.33
N GLU A 49 -12.09 -9.45 16.74
CA GLU A 49 -10.76 -8.83 16.66
C GLU A 49 -10.06 -9.15 15.32
N ALA A 50 -10.60 -8.62 14.23
CA ALA A 50 -9.97 -8.77 12.92
C ALA A 50 -8.66 -7.97 12.86
N ALA A 51 -7.53 -8.63 13.15
CA ALA A 51 -6.20 -8.03 13.08
C ALA A 51 -5.17 -8.94 12.41
N PHE A 52 -4.54 -8.48 11.34
CA PHE A 52 -3.53 -9.23 10.59
C PHE A 52 -2.20 -8.48 10.56
N THR A 53 -1.09 -9.21 10.64
CA THR A 53 0.25 -8.64 10.51
C THR A 53 0.94 -9.28 9.30
N TYR A 54 1.30 -8.45 8.33
CA TYR A 54 2.21 -8.80 7.24
C TYR A 54 3.63 -8.43 7.64
N GLU A 55 4.57 -9.37 7.50
CA GLU A 55 5.99 -9.15 7.75
C GLU A 55 6.82 -9.81 6.66
N ASN A 56 7.72 -9.05 6.03
CA ASN A 56 8.64 -9.57 5.03
C ASN A 56 9.98 -8.80 5.02
N THR A 57 11.05 -9.46 4.55
CA THR A 57 12.40 -8.89 4.38
C THR A 57 12.93 -9.18 2.98
N PHE A 58 13.28 -8.12 2.25
CA PHE A 58 13.73 -8.13 0.86
C PHE A 58 15.25 -7.96 0.77
N ASN A 59 15.99 -9.03 1.04
CA ASN A 59 17.46 -9.00 1.01
C ASN A 59 18.02 -8.53 -0.34
N GLY A 60 18.88 -7.51 -0.30
CA GLY A 60 19.49 -6.94 -1.50
C GLY A 60 18.56 -6.00 -2.29
N PHE A 61 17.37 -5.71 -1.77
CA PHE A 61 16.48 -4.69 -2.31
C PHE A 61 16.22 -3.61 -1.27
N ARG A 62 15.91 -2.41 -1.73
CA ARG A 62 15.42 -1.32 -0.89
C ARG A 62 14.00 -1.00 -1.30
N ILE A 63 13.11 -0.98 -0.33
CA ILE A 63 11.69 -0.67 -0.55
C ILE A 63 11.60 0.80 -0.95
N ARG A 64 10.87 1.10 -2.04
CA ARG A 64 10.68 2.46 -2.56
C ARG A 64 9.24 2.89 -2.57
N TYR A 65 8.33 1.93 -2.69
CA TYR A 65 6.91 2.18 -2.70
C TYR A 65 6.16 1.01 -2.08
N VAL A 66 5.18 1.33 -1.25
CA VAL A 66 4.27 0.36 -0.65
C VAL A 66 2.87 0.91 -0.84
N SER A 67 1.97 0.07 -1.31
CA SER A 67 0.54 0.38 -1.33
C SER A 67 -0.23 -0.69 -0.59
N VAL A 68 -1.20 -0.25 0.20
CA VAL A 68 -2.24 -1.13 0.76
C VAL A 68 -3.58 -0.57 0.35
N HIS A 69 -4.39 -1.40 -0.32
CA HIS A 69 -5.73 -1.04 -0.75
C HIS A 69 -6.75 -1.97 -0.12
N ASN A 70 -7.76 -1.41 0.56
CA ASN A 70 -8.93 -2.19 0.98
C ASN A 70 -9.90 -2.34 -0.19
N VAL A 71 -10.35 -3.57 -0.47
CA VAL A 71 -11.01 -3.92 -1.75
C VAL A 71 -12.51 -4.19 -1.59
N ALA A 72 -13.06 -4.21 -0.37
CA ALA A 72 -14.48 -4.53 -0.16
C ALA A 72 -15.27 -3.47 0.63
N VAL A 73 -16.56 -3.34 0.32
CA VAL A 73 -17.47 -2.37 0.95
C VAL A 73 -17.62 -2.60 2.46
N LYS A 74 -17.50 -3.84 2.94
CA LYS A 74 -17.50 -4.14 4.39
C LYS A 74 -16.16 -3.87 5.09
N THR A 75 -15.10 -3.65 4.31
CA THR A 75 -13.72 -3.42 4.78
C THR A 75 -13.39 -1.93 4.88
N CYS A 76 -14.37 -1.06 4.62
CA CYS A 76 -14.34 0.41 4.76
C CYS A 76 -13.92 0.95 6.15
N GLY A 77 -13.60 0.09 7.11
CA GLY A 77 -13.06 0.44 8.42
C GLY A 77 -11.69 -0.17 8.72
N ALA A 78 -11.12 -0.98 7.80
CA ALA A 78 -9.83 -1.61 7.99
C ALA A 78 -8.71 -0.57 7.89
N LEU A 79 -8.00 -0.36 8.98
CA LEU A 79 -6.84 0.51 9.06
C LEU A 79 -5.57 -0.28 8.75
N ALA A 80 -4.76 0.24 7.83
CA ALA A 80 -3.42 -0.24 7.55
C ALA A 80 -2.38 0.72 8.13
N VAL A 81 -1.45 0.22 8.93
CA VAL A 81 -0.35 1.01 9.52
C VAL A 81 0.97 0.26 9.36
N VAL A 82 2.06 0.97 9.03
CA VAL A 82 3.40 0.40 9.14
C VAL A 82 3.83 0.38 10.60
N ALA A 83 4.03 -0.82 11.13
CA ALA A 83 4.52 -1.03 12.49
C ALA A 83 6.04 -0.85 12.57
N SER A 84 6.78 -1.27 11.54
CA SER A 84 8.24 -1.10 11.46
C SER A 84 8.77 -1.25 10.03
N GLY A 85 9.99 -0.75 9.79
CA GLY A 85 10.63 -0.79 8.46
C GLY A 85 9.99 0.19 7.46
N GLY A 86 9.75 -0.28 6.24
CA GLY A 86 9.10 0.48 5.17
C GLY A 86 10.07 1.11 4.17
N VAL A 87 9.62 2.19 3.54
CA VAL A 87 10.36 2.87 2.46
C VAL A 87 11.76 3.26 2.93
N GLY A 88 12.77 2.96 2.12
CA GLY A 88 14.18 3.20 2.41
C GLY A 88 14.87 2.06 3.17
N SER A 89 14.13 1.07 3.64
CA SER A 89 14.65 -0.11 4.36
C SER A 89 14.54 -1.39 3.52
N GLN A 90 15.02 -2.51 4.06
CA GLN A 90 14.89 -3.83 3.45
C GLN A 90 13.77 -4.66 4.07
N GLY A 91 13.13 -4.18 5.14
CA GLY A 91 12.11 -4.91 5.90
C GLY A 91 10.81 -4.13 5.94
N LEU A 92 9.69 -4.83 6.07
CA LEU A 92 8.37 -4.20 6.15
C LEU A 92 7.47 -5.00 7.07
N VAL A 93 6.92 -4.32 8.06
CA VAL A 93 5.85 -4.85 8.92
C VAL A 93 4.63 -3.95 8.80
N ILE A 94 3.54 -4.50 8.27
CA ILE A 94 2.25 -3.82 8.15
C ILE A 94 1.26 -4.51 9.07
N ARG A 95 0.55 -3.72 9.87
CA ARG A 95 -0.58 -4.17 10.67
C ARG A 95 -1.88 -3.69 10.03
N LEU A 96 -2.76 -4.63 9.73
CA LEU A 96 -4.15 -4.40 9.33
C LEU A 96 -5.05 -4.63 10.53
N GLN A 97 -5.95 -3.69 10.82
CA GLN A 97 -6.91 -3.81 11.92
C GLN A 97 -8.27 -3.33 11.45
N ALA A 98 -9.31 -4.13 11.63
CA ALA A 98 -10.68 -3.70 11.40
C ALA A 98 -11.44 -3.62 12.74
N PRO A 99 -12.47 -2.75 12.83
CA PRO A 99 -13.38 -2.75 13.97
C PRO A 99 -14.06 -4.11 14.15
N PRO A 100 -14.58 -4.41 15.36
CA PRO A 100 -15.34 -5.63 15.58
C PRO A 100 -16.46 -5.79 14.57
N TYR A 101 -16.66 -7.02 14.10
CA TYR A 101 -17.67 -7.37 13.10
C TYR A 101 -17.44 -6.78 11.69
N HIS A 102 -16.27 -6.21 11.42
CA HIS A 102 -15.84 -5.87 10.06
C HIS A 102 -14.85 -6.90 9.51
N GLU A 103 -15.00 -7.20 8.24
CA GLU A 103 -14.07 -8.05 7.50
C GLU A 103 -12.82 -7.25 7.13
N ILE A 104 -11.69 -7.93 6.90
CA ILE A 104 -10.51 -7.36 6.23
C ILE A 104 -10.40 -8.01 4.85
N ARG A 105 -10.30 -7.18 3.81
CA ARG A 105 -9.95 -7.60 2.46
C ARG A 105 -9.03 -6.55 1.88
N SER A 106 -7.73 -6.79 1.99
CA SER A 106 -6.72 -5.82 1.62
C SER A 106 -5.70 -6.43 0.68
N VAL A 107 -5.24 -5.65 -0.29
CA VAL A 107 -4.12 -6.00 -1.15
C VAL A 107 -2.93 -5.18 -0.69
N ILE A 108 -1.83 -5.84 -0.37
CA ILE A 108 -0.55 -5.22 -0.03
C ILE A 108 0.38 -5.42 -1.22
N ASP A 109 0.85 -4.33 -1.82
CA ASP A 109 1.79 -4.33 -2.93
C ASP A 109 3.09 -3.64 -2.54
N VAL A 110 4.22 -4.30 -2.75
CA VAL A 110 5.54 -3.82 -2.36
C VAL A 110 6.47 -3.73 -3.56
N TRP A 111 7.08 -2.57 -3.73
CA TRP A 111 7.96 -2.24 -4.86
C TRP A 111 9.27 -1.64 -4.38
N GLY A 112 10.35 -1.94 -5.10
CA GLY A 112 11.68 -1.46 -4.72
C GLY A 112 12.70 -1.52 -5.84
N ASP A 113 13.92 -1.13 -5.50
CA ASP A 113 15.09 -1.22 -6.38
C ASP A 113 16.17 -2.10 -5.74
N PHE A 114 17.09 -2.59 -6.57
CA PHE A 114 18.21 -3.38 -6.07
C PHE A 114 19.15 -2.48 -5.26
N ASP A 115 19.42 -2.84 -4.01
CA ASP A 115 20.38 -2.14 -3.16
C ASP A 115 21.78 -2.69 -3.44
N GLY A 116 22.49 -2.03 -4.34
CA GLY A 116 23.85 -2.39 -4.76
C GLY A 116 24.90 -2.43 -3.65
N SER A 117 24.56 -2.03 -2.41
CA SER A 117 25.41 -2.19 -1.24
C SER A 117 25.64 -3.65 -0.85
N TYR A 118 24.72 -4.57 -1.18
CA TYR A 118 24.84 -5.99 -0.83
C TYR A 118 25.84 -6.76 -1.71
N SER A 119 26.19 -6.24 -2.91
CA SER A 119 27.13 -6.92 -3.82
C SER A 119 28.61 -6.69 -3.48
N LYS A 120 28.92 -5.66 -2.69
CA LYS A 120 30.32 -5.30 -2.36
C LYS A 120 30.94 -6.15 -1.24
N ARG A 121 30.19 -7.01 -0.56
CA ARG A 121 30.70 -7.76 0.62
C ARG A 121 31.44 -9.06 0.30
N LYS A 122 31.52 -9.50 -0.96
CA LYS A 122 32.20 -10.76 -1.36
C LYS A 122 33.51 -10.61 -2.15
N LYS A 123 34.10 -9.40 -2.24
CA LYS A 123 35.43 -9.18 -2.87
C LYS A 123 36.45 -8.60 -1.89
N ALA A 124 36.56 -9.19 -0.71
CA ALA A 124 37.61 -8.88 0.25
C ALA A 124 38.10 -10.18 0.90
N THR A 125 38.67 -11.07 0.10
CA THR A 125 39.60 -12.09 0.59
C THR A 125 40.76 -12.15 -0.38
N ARG A 126 41.94 -11.91 0.19
CA ARG A 126 43.24 -11.66 -0.42
C ARG A 126 43.85 -12.92 -1.00
#